data_AF-K2RDV0-F1
#
_entry.id   AF-K2RDV0-F1
#
_cell.length_a   1.000
_cell.length_b   1.000
_cell.length_c   1.000
_cell.angle_alpha   90.00
_cell.angle_beta   90.00
_cell.angle_gamma   90.00
#
_symmetry.space_group_name_H-M   'P 1'
#
loop_
_entity.id
_entity.type
_entity.pdbx_description
1 polymer ?
#
loop_
_entity_poly.entity_id
_entity_poly.type
_entity_poly.pdbx_seq_one_letter_code
_entity_poly.pdbx_strand_id
1 'polypeptide(L)'
;MLDFGLTDSKNMENYETKFLNELESGDQISGEIVIGEFQKSPMGKREVAEFYVIITDKKKLNKWVCEFVTPYYPETDNIYGENGGLFYTFIDSLNHVVNKTPLNWQENYSVNFSRFRKTVNQHISSITLEAVSSVNSDAKTVNLMVKDAMVKTESKEQSPATIYDLAQEDPIILMAYSHLRNKGDRITVKNIAFELKSSMDDGKITENAYKTALDQLHRLKPSVDFQ
;
A
#
# COMPACT_ATOMS: atom_id res chain seq x y z
N MET A 1 9.19 -16.43 -20.26
CA MET A 1 9.28 -16.28 -18.79
C MET A 1 8.64 -14.94 -18.46
N LEU A 2 7.53 -14.91 -17.72
CA LEU A 2 6.88 -13.66 -17.31
C LEU A 2 7.85 -12.91 -16.38
N ASP A 3 8.23 -11.70 -16.80
CA ASP A 3 9.08 -10.81 -16.02
C ASP A 3 8.19 -10.04 -15.04
N PHE A 4 8.23 -10.43 -13.76
CA PHE A 4 7.37 -9.87 -12.72
C PHE A 4 8.02 -8.68 -11.98
N GLY A 5 9.05 -8.06 -12.56
CA GLY A 5 9.74 -6.92 -11.93
C GLY A 5 10.59 -7.29 -10.72
N LEU A 6 11.09 -8.52 -10.67
CA LEU A 6 11.97 -9.01 -9.61
C LEU A 6 13.42 -8.60 -9.95
N THR A 7 13.93 -7.56 -9.27
CA THR A 7 15.27 -7.01 -9.51
C THR A 7 16.41 -7.91 -9.03
N ASP A 8 16.13 -8.92 -8.19
CA ASP A 8 17.10 -9.95 -7.80
C ASP A 8 16.97 -11.20 -8.68
N SER A 9 17.38 -11.06 -9.94
CA SER A 9 17.37 -12.10 -10.97
C SER A 9 18.42 -13.20 -10.77
N LYS A 10 19.16 -13.21 -9.65
CA LYS A 10 20.37 -14.04 -9.53
C LYS A 10 20.14 -15.53 -9.29
N ASN A 11 18.94 -16.03 -9.00
CA ASN A 11 18.72 -17.47 -8.71
C ASN A 11 17.28 -17.98 -9.01
N MET A 12 16.54 -17.39 -9.96
CA MET A 12 15.12 -17.77 -10.15
C MET A 12 14.86 -19.12 -10.83
N GLU A 13 15.88 -19.76 -11.42
CA GLU A 13 15.70 -21.03 -12.15
C GLU A 13 15.48 -22.26 -11.23
N ASN A 14 15.74 -22.14 -9.92
CA ASN A 14 15.65 -23.24 -8.96
C ASN A 14 14.38 -23.25 -8.09
N TYR A 15 13.38 -22.41 -8.38
CA TYR A 15 12.16 -22.30 -7.57
C TYR A 15 10.96 -22.98 -8.23
N GLU A 16 10.26 -23.84 -7.49
CA GLU A 16 8.94 -24.35 -7.89
C GLU A 16 7.95 -23.17 -7.85
N THR A 17 7.34 -22.85 -8.99
CA THR A 17 6.34 -21.76 -9.08
C THR A 17 4.94 -22.34 -8.85
N LYS A 18 4.22 -21.76 -7.90
CA LYS A 18 2.84 -22.09 -7.53
C LYS A 18 1.95 -20.85 -7.65
N PHE A 19 0.67 -21.06 -7.88
CA PHE A 19 -0.30 -20.01 -8.18
C PHE A 19 -1.41 -19.93 -7.12
N LEU A 20 -2.09 -18.77 -7.06
CA LEU A 20 -3.18 -18.53 -6.12
C LEU A 20 -4.30 -19.60 -6.18
N ASN A 21 -4.61 -20.11 -7.38
CA ASN A 21 -5.65 -21.11 -7.58
C ASN A 21 -5.27 -22.51 -7.07
N GLU A 22 -4.02 -22.72 -6.67
CA GLU A 22 -3.55 -23.96 -6.04
C GLU A 22 -3.69 -23.93 -4.51
N LEU A 23 -4.08 -22.79 -3.93
CA LEU A 23 -4.29 -22.65 -2.49
C LEU A 23 -5.70 -23.09 -2.09
N GLU A 24 -5.76 -23.88 -1.01
CA GLU A 24 -7.00 -24.24 -0.33
C GLU A 24 -7.19 -23.42 0.95
N SER A 25 -8.44 -23.31 1.40
CA SER A 25 -8.75 -22.60 2.65
C SER A 25 -8.06 -23.27 3.84
N GLY A 26 -7.32 -22.49 4.63
CA GLY A 26 -6.48 -22.95 5.73
C GLY A 26 -5.00 -23.10 5.37
N ASP A 27 -4.63 -23.05 4.09
CA ASP A 27 -3.22 -23.09 3.69
C ASP A 27 -2.47 -21.86 4.21
N GLN A 28 -1.20 -22.07 4.58
CA GLN A 28 -0.31 -21.00 5.00
C GLN A 28 0.92 -20.92 4.12
N ILE A 29 1.17 -19.71 3.61
CA ILE A 29 2.35 -19.39 2.83
C ILE A 29 3.16 -18.32 3.52
N SER A 30 4.48 -18.43 3.48
CA SER A 30 5.38 -17.48 4.12
C SER A 30 6.63 -17.29 3.29
N GLY A 31 7.16 -16.08 3.29
CA GLY A 31 8.37 -15.78 2.53
C GLY A 31 8.57 -14.31 2.30
N GLU A 32 9.57 -13.99 1.51
CA GLU A 32 9.85 -12.62 1.08
C GLU A 32 8.74 -12.14 0.14
N ILE A 33 8.23 -10.93 0.38
CA ILE A 33 7.13 -10.35 -0.40
C ILE A 33 7.64 -9.33 -1.41
N VAL A 34 7.12 -9.41 -2.64
CA VAL A 34 7.26 -8.38 -3.66
C VAL A 34 5.90 -8.16 -4.34
N ILE A 35 5.51 -6.91 -4.50
CA ILE A 35 4.39 -6.50 -5.34
C ILE A 35 4.94 -6.10 -6.71
N GLY A 36 4.50 -6.80 -7.75
CA GLY A 36 4.84 -6.53 -9.15
C GLY A 36 4.18 -5.24 -9.67
N GLU A 37 4.59 -4.79 -10.85
CA GLU A 37 3.84 -3.75 -11.58
C GLU A 37 2.47 -4.31 -12.01
N PHE A 38 1.47 -3.45 -12.24
CA PHE A 38 0.21 -3.90 -12.85
C PHE A 38 0.22 -3.70 -14.37
N GLN A 39 -0.55 -4.54 -15.05
CA GLN A 39 -1.00 -4.30 -16.41
C GLN A 39 -2.42 -3.74 -16.39
N LYS A 40 -2.69 -2.74 -17.23
CA LYS A 40 -4.04 -2.20 -17.44
C LYS A 40 -4.77 -3.12 -18.39
N SER A 41 -5.93 -3.60 -17.98
CA SER A 41 -6.80 -4.39 -18.85
C SER A 41 -8.20 -3.79 -18.88
N PRO A 42 -8.81 -3.59 -20.05
CA PRO A 42 -10.20 -3.17 -20.13
C PRO A 42 -11.11 -4.36 -19.76
N MET A 43 -11.97 -4.18 -18.76
CA MET A 43 -12.98 -5.16 -18.38
C MET A 43 -14.38 -4.54 -18.50
N GLY A 44 -14.99 -4.71 -19.68
CA GLY A 44 -16.28 -4.10 -20.01
C GLY A 44 -16.16 -2.57 -20.15
N LYS A 45 -16.84 -1.83 -19.27
CA LYS A 45 -16.81 -0.35 -19.23
C LYS A 45 -15.78 0.23 -18.24
N ARG A 46 -15.03 -0.62 -17.52
CA ARG A 46 -14.08 -0.21 -16.48
C ARG A 46 -12.68 -0.69 -16.83
N GLU A 47 -11.67 0.06 -16.40
CA GLU A 47 -10.29 -0.45 -16.38
C GLU A 47 -10.05 -1.22 -15.08
N VAL A 48 -9.35 -2.35 -15.19
CA VAL A 48 -8.85 -3.10 -14.04
C VAL A 48 -7.34 -3.07 -14.03
N ALA A 49 -6.77 -3.06 -12.84
CA ALA A 49 -5.35 -3.31 -12.62
C ALA A 49 -5.20 -4.81 -12.32
N GLU A 50 -4.39 -5.48 -13.14
CA GLU A 50 -3.94 -6.85 -12.91
C GLU A 50 -2.48 -6.80 -12.44
N PHE A 51 -2.22 -7.21 -11.20
CA PHE A 51 -0.87 -7.29 -10.65
C PHE A 51 -0.65 -8.56 -9.86
N TYR A 52 0.60 -8.81 -9.51
CA TYR A 52 1.01 -10.00 -8.80
C TYR A 52 1.64 -9.64 -7.46
N VAL A 53 1.20 -10.30 -6.39
CA VAL A 53 1.92 -10.38 -5.13
C VAL A 53 2.71 -11.69 -5.14
N ILE A 54 4.02 -11.59 -4.96
CA ILE A 54 4.94 -12.71 -5.10
C ILE A 54 5.53 -13.00 -3.73
N ILE A 55 5.40 -14.25 -3.29
CA ILE A 55 5.97 -14.72 -2.03
C ILE A 55 7.02 -15.78 -2.31
N THR A 56 8.26 -15.50 -1.92
CA THR A 56 9.40 -16.40 -2.16
C THR A 56 9.85 -17.05 -0.86
N ASP A 57 9.64 -18.36 -0.74
CA ASP A 57 10.19 -19.18 0.34
C ASP A 57 11.57 -19.73 -0.07
N LYS A 58 12.63 -19.06 0.39
CA LYS A 58 14.01 -19.47 0.13
C LYS A 58 14.39 -20.82 0.74
N LYS A 59 13.72 -21.27 1.80
CA LYS A 59 14.02 -22.55 2.47
C LYS A 59 13.40 -23.72 1.73
N LYS A 60 12.14 -23.56 1.29
CA LYS A 60 11.41 -24.59 0.54
C LYS A 60 11.66 -24.55 -0.97
N LEU A 61 12.36 -23.51 -1.44
CA LEU A 61 12.58 -23.24 -2.87
C LEU A 61 11.26 -23.12 -3.64
N ASN A 62 10.25 -22.49 -3.02
CA ASN A 62 8.95 -22.26 -3.65
C ASN A 62 8.71 -20.77 -3.85
N LYS A 63 8.08 -20.43 -4.96
CA LYS A 63 7.59 -19.08 -5.29
C LYS A 63 6.09 -19.16 -5.51
N TRP A 64 5.33 -18.40 -4.71
CA TRP A 64 3.90 -18.21 -4.93
C TRP A 64 3.67 -16.95 -5.74
N VAL A 65 2.88 -17.07 -6.80
CA VAL A 65 2.43 -15.96 -7.65
C VAL A 65 0.93 -15.77 -7.42
N CYS A 66 0.60 -14.75 -6.64
CA CYS A 66 -0.78 -14.43 -6.29
C CYS A 66 -1.29 -13.31 -7.17
N GLU A 67 -2.21 -13.61 -8.07
CA GLU A 67 -2.82 -12.64 -8.98
C GLU A 67 -3.90 -11.82 -8.25
N PHE A 68 -3.88 -10.50 -8.46
CA PHE A 68 -4.89 -9.56 -7.99
C PHE A 68 -5.47 -8.83 -9.19
N VAL A 69 -6.80 -8.90 -9.33
CA VAL A 69 -7.56 -8.13 -10.31
C VAL A 69 -8.51 -7.22 -9.56
N THR A 70 -8.36 -5.91 -9.75
CA THR A 70 -9.10 -4.91 -8.98
C THR A 70 -9.49 -3.72 -9.86
N PRO A 71 -10.63 -3.05 -9.62
CA PRO A 71 -10.97 -1.80 -10.29
C PRO A 71 -9.83 -0.78 -10.17
N TYR A 72 -9.54 -0.10 -11.28
CA TYR A 72 -8.47 0.89 -11.40
C TYR A 72 -9.02 2.23 -11.91
N TYR A 73 -8.56 3.32 -11.31
CA TYR A 73 -8.94 4.70 -11.63
C TYR A 73 -7.72 5.46 -12.15
N PRO A 74 -7.54 5.57 -13.48
CA PRO A 74 -6.32 6.10 -14.08
C PRO A 74 -6.01 7.55 -13.70
N GLU A 75 -7.03 8.34 -13.40
CA GLU A 75 -6.88 9.76 -13.07
C GLU A 75 -6.15 9.97 -11.75
N THR A 76 -6.23 8.99 -10.85
CA THR A 76 -5.66 9.06 -9.49
C THR A 76 -4.62 7.97 -9.21
N ASP A 77 -4.42 7.07 -10.17
CA ASP A 77 -3.64 5.83 -10.02
C ASP A 77 -4.14 4.96 -8.85
N ASN A 78 -5.44 5.04 -8.53
CA ASN A 78 -6.02 4.34 -7.40
C ASN A 78 -6.56 2.96 -7.81
N ILE A 79 -6.32 1.98 -6.94
CA ILE A 79 -7.01 0.70 -6.96
C ILE A 79 -7.98 0.59 -5.79
N TYR A 80 -9.05 -0.19 -5.97
CA TYR A 80 -10.17 -0.21 -5.04
C TYR A 80 -10.60 -1.62 -4.63
N GLY A 81 -10.65 -1.88 -3.32
CA GLY A 81 -11.12 -3.14 -2.75
C GLY A 81 -12.36 -2.96 -1.89
N GLU A 82 -13.40 -3.74 -2.16
CA GLU A 82 -14.63 -3.83 -1.35
C GLU A 82 -14.53 -4.94 -0.31
N ASN A 83 -15.19 -4.76 0.84
CA ASN A 83 -15.24 -5.76 1.89
C ASN A 83 -15.61 -7.15 1.35
N GLY A 84 -14.86 -8.16 1.77
CA GLY A 84 -15.02 -9.55 1.34
C GLY A 84 -14.24 -9.92 0.08
N GLY A 85 -13.68 -8.94 -0.65
CA GLY A 85 -12.82 -9.18 -1.81
C GLY A 85 -11.39 -9.59 -1.44
N LEU A 86 -10.68 -10.19 -2.39
CA LEU A 86 -9.28 -10.61 -2.26
C LEU A 86 -8.36 -9.42 -1.89
N PHE A 87 -8.42 -8.32 -2.65
CA PHE A 87 -7.59 -7.15 -2.39
C PHE A 87 -7.92 -6.49 -1.06
N TYR A 88 -9.21 -6.37 -0.72
CA TYR A 88 -9.65 -5.85 0.57
C TYR A 88 -9.10 -6.67 1.73
N THR A 89 -9.25 -7.99 1.68
CA THR A 89 -8.81 -8.90 2.75
C THR A 89 -7.30 -8.75 2.97
N PHE A 90 -6.54 -8.66 1.88
CA PHE A 90 -5.10 -8.46 1.93
C PHE A 90 -4.73 -7.11 2.58
N ILE A 91 -5.29 -6.00 2.12
CA ILE A 91 -4.91 -4.66 2.60
C ILE A 91 -5.38 -4.39 4.03
N ASP A 92 -6.58 -4.87 4.40
CA ASP A 92 -7.15 -4.71 5.73
C ASP A 92 -6.32 -5.46 6.78
N SER A 93 -6.03 -6.74 6.50
CA SER A 93 -5.21 -7.56 7.38
C SER A 93 -3.75 -7.09 7.42
N LEU A 94 -3.21 -6.56 6.32
CA LEU A 94 -1.90 -5.95 6.31
C LEU A 94 -1.84 -4.72 7.23
N ASN A 95 -2.83 -3.83 7.14
CA ASN A 95 -2.94 -2.68 8.02
C ASN A 95 -3.12 -3.10 9.49
N HIS A 96 -3.92 -4.13 9.75
CA HIS A 96 -4.07 -4.67 11.09
C HIS A 96 -2.73 -5.17 11.66
N VAL A 97 -1.98 -5.95 10.88
CA VAL A 97 -0.71 -6.54 11.33
C VAL A 97 0.37 -5.48 11.52
N VAL A 98 0.52 -4.56 10.57
CA VAL A 98 1.60 -3.54 10.57
C VAL A 98 1.25 -2.34 11.42
N ASN A 99 0.05 -1.77 11.23
CA ASN A 99 -0.37 -0.51 11.85
C ASN A 99 -1.24 -0.70 13.11
N LYS A 100 -1.53 -1.95 13.49
CA LYS A 100 -2.37 -2.29 14.66
C LYS A 100 -3.78 -1.70 14.62
N THR A 101 -4.31 -1.47 13.41
CA THR A 101 -5.70 -1.05 13.21
C THR A 101 -6.65 -2.22 13.52
N PRO A 102 -7.91 -2.01 13.93
CA PRO A 102 -8.89 -3.10 13.96
C PRO A 102 -9.05 -3.77 12.60
N LEU A 103 -9.42 -5.06 12.57
CA LEU A 103 -9.87 -5.72 11.34
C LEU A 103 -11.25 -5.18 10.94
N ASN A 104 -11.51 -5.14 9.64
CA ASN A 104 -12.69 -4.56 9.02
C ASN A 104 -12.91 -3.10 9.42
N TRP A 105 -11.83 -2.34 9.55
CA TRP A 105 -11.91 -0.96 10.04
C TRP A 105 -12.63 -0.04 9.05
N GLN A 106 -12.47 -0.30 7.75
CA GLN A 106 -13.14 0.42 6.67
C GLN A 106 -14.06 -0.52 5.91
N GLU A 107 -15.15 0.00 5.35
CA GLU A 107 -16.04 -0.79 4.47
C GLU A 107 -15.40 -1.07 3.11
N ASN A 108 -14.42 -0.25 2.72
CA ASN A 108 -13.66 -0.37 1.48
C ASN A 108 -12.31 0.33 1.60
N TYR A 109 -11.39 0.01 0.69
CA TYR A 109 -10.11 0.68 0.58
C TYR A 109 -9.91 1.21 -0.83
N SER A 110 -9.55 2.49 -0.95
CA SER A 110 -9.02 3.08 -2.18
C SER A 110 -7.59 3.54 -1.90
N VAL A 111 -6.62 2.97 -2.63
CA VAL A 111 -5.20 3.26 -2.42
C VAL A 111 -4.51 3.57 -3.73
N ASN A 112 -3.61 4.54 -3.72
CA ASN A 112 -2.74 4.83 -4.86
C ASN A 112 -1.76 3.66 -5.06
N PHE A 113 -1.82 3.00 -6.22
CA PHE A 113 -1.09 1.77 -6.47
C PHE A 113 0.42 1.98 -6.41
N SER A 114 0.94 2.98 -7.14
CA SER A 114 2.37 3.25 -7.21
C SER A 114 2.97 3.43 -5.83
N ARG A 115 2.28 4.18 -4.97
CA ARG A 115 2.70 4.36 -3.58
C ARG A 115 2.56 3.08 -2.75
N PHE A 116 1.42 2.40 -2.83
CA PHE A 116 1.20 1.14 -2.11
C PHE A 116 2.30 0.12 -2.41
N ARG A 117 2.58 -0.11 -3.70
CA ARG A 117 3.64 -1.00 -4.17
C ARG A 117 5.01 -0.58 -3.64
N LYS A 118 5.37 0.70 -3.79
CA LYS A 118 6.64 1.25 -3.29
C LYS A 118 6.77 1.00 -1.78
N THR A 119 5.75 1.35 -1.01
CA THR A 119 5.76 1.21 0.45
C THR A 119 5.93 -0.24 0.89
N VAL A 120 5.15 -1.17 0.34
CA VAL A 120 5.26 -2.59 0.70
C VAL A 120 6.64 -3.14 0.34
N ASN A 121 7.11 -2.91 -0.89
CA ASN A 121 8.40 -3.42 -1.34
C ASN A 121 9.58 -2.84 -0.55
N GLN A 122 9.48 -1.59 -0.11
CA GLN A 122 10.53 -0.92 0.66
C GLN A 122 10.55 -1.28 2.14
N HIS A 123 9.39 -1.50 2.76
CA HIS A 123 9.28 -1.59 4.23
C HIS A 123 8.90 -2.98 4.74
N ILE A 124 8.45 -3.90 3.88
CA ILE A 124 8.11 -5.26 4.32
C ILE A 124 9.15 -6.22 3.74
N SER A 125 9.79 -7.00 4.62
CA SER A 125 10.80 -7.98 4.24
C SER A 125 10.17 -9.32 3.93
N SER A 126 9.37 -9.84 4.86
CA SER A 126 8.64 -11.09 4.72
C SER A 126 7.24 -10.99 5.27
N ILE A 127 6.38 -11.87 4.81
CA ILE A 127 4.98 -11.95 5.20
C ILE A 127 4.59 -13.40 5.42
N THR A 128 3.61 -13.62 6.30
CA THR A 128 2.87 -14.87 6.42
C THR A 128 1.43 -14.61 6.06
N LEU A 129 0.94 -15.34 5.06
CA LEU A 129 -0.46 -15.30 4.63
C LEU A 129 -1.15 -16.61 5.00
N GLU A 130 -2.43 -16.50 5.36
CA GLU A 130 -3.37 -17.60 5.45
C GLU A 130 -4.38 -17.46 4.31
N ALA A 131 -4.57 -18.53 3.55
CA ALA A 131 -5.65 -18.64 2.58
C ALA A 131 -6.96 -18.81 3.34
N VAL A 132 -7.90 -17.90 3.13
CA VAL A 132 -9.21 -17.93 3.79
C VAL A 132 -10.31 -18.02 2.74
N SER A 133 -11.40 -18.69 3.08
CA SER A 133 -12.56 -18.78 2.19
C SER A 133 -13.03 -17.38 1.80
N SER A 134 -13.29 -17.17 0.51
CA SER A 134 -13.92 -15.95 0.03
C SER A 134 -15.30 -15.79 0.67
N VAL A 135 -15.65 -14.55 1.02
CA VAL A 135 -17.01 -14.22 1.51
C VAL A 135 -18.04 -14.41 0.39
N ASN A 136 -17.62 -14.25 -0.86
CA ASN A 136 -18.43 -14.59 -2.03
C ASN A 136 -18.29 -16.08 -2.35
N SER A 137 -19.39 -16.83 -2.25
CA SER A 137 -19.46 -18.27 -2.56
C SER A 137 -19.16 -18.61 -4.01
N ASP A 138 -19.32 -17.65 -4.92
CA ASP A 138 -19.09 -17.84 -6.35
C ASP A 138 -17.64 -17.51 -6.76
N ALA A 139 -16.81 -17.05 -5.82
CA ALA A 139 -15.42 -16.77 -6.09
C ALA A 139 -14.65 -18.07 -6.38
N LYS A 140 -13.83 -18.04 -7.44
CA LYS A 140 -13.02 -19.19 -7.88
C LYS A 140 -11.71 -19.35 -7.13
N THR A 141 -11.37 -18.39 -6.28
CA THR A 141 -10.10 -18.34 -5.55
C THR A 141 -10.33 -17.99 -4.10
N VAL A 142 -9.40 -18.41 -3.25
CA VAL A 142 -9.32 -18.02 -1.83
C VAL A 142 -8.96 -16.54 -1.71
N ASN A 143 -9.32 -15.93 -0.59
CA ASN A 143 -8.75 -14.66 -0.17
C ASN A 143 -7.42 -14.89 0.56
N LEU A 144 -6.58 -13.86 0.62
CA LEU A 144 -5.28 -13.90 1.29
C LEU A 144 -5.30 -12.97 2.50
N MET A 145 -5.21 -13.54 3.69
CA MET A 145 -5.17 -12.80 4.95
C MET A 145 -3.75 -12.76 5.51
N VAL A 146 -3.23 -11.56 5.77
CA VAL A 146 -1.94 -11.37 6.44
C VAL A 146 -2.07 -11.73 7.91
N LYS A 147 -1.23 -12.69 8.36
CA LYS A 147 -1.15 -13.12 9.76
C LYS A 147 0.02 -12.49 10.48
N ASP A 148 1.12 -12.32 9.76
CA ASP A 148 2.34 -11.73 10.29
C ASP A 148 3.12 -11.04 9.17
N ALA A 149 3.89 -10.01 9.53
CA ALA A 149 4.72 -9.27 8.60
C ALA A 149 5.97 -8.75 9.32
N MET A 150 7.14 -9.06 8.75
CA MET A 150 8.41 -8.54 9.24
C MET A 150 8.71 -7.21 8.54
N VAL A 151 8.50 -6.12 9.26
CA VAL A 151 8.87 -4.78 8.79
C VAL A 151 10.39 -4.67 8.75
N LYS A 152 10.94 -4.25 7.62
CA LYS A 152 12.35 -3.89 7.46
C LYS A 152 12.63 -2.80 8.48
N THR A 153 13.46 -3.12 9.47
CA THR A 153 13.97 -2.10 10.39
C THR A 153 14.78 -1.14 9.53
N GLU A 154 14.33 0.10 9.38
CA GLU A 154 15.03 1.04 8.52
C GLU A 154 16.48 1.21 8.97
N SER A 155 17.38 1.08 8.00
CA SER A 155 18.64 1.82 8.04
C SER A 155 18.31 3.30 8.05
N LYS A 156 18.21 3.91 9.25
CA LYS A 156 18.03 5.35 9.49
C LYS A 156 17.11 6.04 8.48
N GLU A 157 15.82 6.08 8.79
CA GLU A 157 14.83 7.06 8.30
C GLU A 157 15.56 8.34 7.87
N GLN A 158 15.74 8.54 6.56
CA GLN A 158 16.24 9.83 6.07
C GLN A 158 15.09 10.78 6.33
N SER A 159 15.15 11.50 7.46
CA SER A 159 14.15 12.51 7.80
C SER A 159 13.94 13.38 6.57
N PRO A 160 12.70 13.53 6.10
CA PRO A 160 12.43 14.28 4.88
C PRO A 160 13.08 15.66 5.01
N ALA A 161 13.84 16.04 3.99
CA ALA A 161 14.64 17.26 4.06
C ALA A 161 13.75 18.50 3.95
N THR A 162 12.60 18.39 3.26
CA THR A 162 11.69 19.50 2.98
C THR A 162 10.21 19.12 3.07
N ILE A 163 9.35 20.14 3.18
CA ILE A 163 7.88 19.98 3.10
C ILE A 163 7.46 19.38 1.74
N TYR A 164 8.21 19.67 0.67
CA TYR A 164 7.92 19.13 -0.65
C TYR A 164 8.15 17.61 -0.70
N ASP A 165 9.22 17.11 -0.08
CA ASP A 165 9.49 15.68 0.01
C ASP A 165 8.36 14.97 0.75
N LEU A 166 7.93 15.52 1.89
CA LEU A 166 6.74 15.04 2.62
C LEU A 166 5.47 15.08 1.77
N ALA A 167 5.24 16.15 1.02
CA ALA A 167 4.08 16.28 0.15
C ALA A 167 4.07 15.22 -0.97
N GLN A 168 5.23 14.81 -1.50
CA GLN A 168 5.29 13.71 -2.46
C GLN A 168 4.93 12.37 -1.81
N GLU A 169 5.15 12.25 -0.50
CA GLU A 169 4.95 11.02 0.25
C GLU A 169 3.63 10.95 1.01
N ASP A 170 2.89 12.04 1.20
CA ASP A 170 1.59 12.06 1.90
C ASP A 170 0.56 12.88 1.11
N PRO A 171 -0.60 12.32 0.71
CA PRO A 171 -1.53 12.97 -0.22
C PRO A 171 -2.33 14.08 0.48
N ILE A 172 -2.46 14.00 1.80
CA ILE A 172 -3.14 14.99 2.63
C ILE A 172 -2.22 16.21 2.77
N ILE A 173 -0.92 15.98 2.99
CA ILE A 173 0.09 17.04 2.95
C ILE A 173 0.19 17.62 1.53
N LEU A 174 0.14 16.78 0.48
CA LEU A 174 0.15 17.23 -0.92
C LEU A 174 -1.03 18.13 -1.25
N MET A 175 -2.22 17.79 -0.76
CA MET A 175 -3.44 18.58 -0.96
C MET A 175 -3.28 19.96 -0.32
N ALA A 176 -2.87 20.03 0.95
CA ALA A 176 -2.60 21.29 1.65
C ALA A 176 -1.50 22.10 0.95
N TYR A 177 -0.40 21.45 0.55
CA TYR A 177 0.70 22.06 -0.19
C TYR A 177 0.24 22.67 -1.51
N SER A 178 -0.54 21.92 -2.29
CA SER A 178 -1.04 22.36 -3.60
C SER A 178 -2.02 23.51 -3.46
N HIS A 179 -2.84 23.51 -2.41
CA HIS A 179 -3.78 24.60 -2.14
C HIS A 179 -3.07 25.91 -1.83
N LEU A 180 -2.07 25.90 -0.94
CA LEU A 180 -1.24 27.06 -0.66
C LEU A 180 -0.49 27.55 -1.90
N ARG A 181 0.10 26.62 -2.67
CA ARG A 181 0.80 26.94 -3.91
C ARG A 181 -0.12 27.63 -4.92
N ASN A 182 -1.34 27.14 -5.10
CA ASN A 182 -2.32 27.70 -6.04
C ASN A 182 -2.84 29.07 -5.58
N LYS A 183 -2.94 29.31 -4.27
CA LYS A 183 -3.26 30.62 -3.70
C LYS A 183 -2.10 31.62 -3.80
N GLY A 184 -0.88 31.15 -4.05
CA GLY A 184 0.33 31.98 -3.97
C GLY A 184 0.79 32.24 -2.54
N ASP A 185 0.30 31.46 -1.57
CA ASP A 185 0.64 31.60 -0.16
C ASP A 185 2.01 30.98 0.16
N ARG A 186 2.65 31.48 1.22
CA ARG A 186 3.92 30.91 1.71
C ARG A 186 3.71 29.47 2.18
N ILE A 187 4.53 28.56 1.70
CA ILE A 187 4.52 27.16 2.10
C ILE A 187 5.44 26.98 3.30
N THR A 188 4.84 26.92 4.50
CA THR A 188 5.54 26.70 5.77
C THR A 188 4.83 25.60 6.55
N VAL A 189 5.50 24.95 7.50
CA VAL A 189 4.90 23.93 8.37
C VAL A 189 3.63 24.46 9.04
N LYS A 190 3.67 25.70 9.52
CA LYS A 190 2.53 26.37 10.15
C LYS A 190 1.34 26.52 9.20
N ASN A 191 1.59 26.96 7.96
CA ASN A 191 0.53 27.17 6.99
C ASN A 191 -0.06 25.84 6.48
N ILE A 192 0.77 24.81 6.31
CA ILE A 192 0.28 23.46 6.00
C ILE A 192 -0.60 22.95 7.14
N ALA A 193 -0.14 23.05 8.39
CA ALA A 193 -0.93 22.64 9.55
C ALA A 193 -2.28 23.37 9.64
N PHE A 194 -2.31 24.66 9.30
CA PHE A 194 -3.54 25.44 9.24
C PHE A 194 -4.51 24.93 8.16
N GLU A 195 -4.02 24.67 6.94
CA GLU A 195 -4.84 24.12 5.86
C GLU A 195 -5.36 22.70 6.18
N LEU A 196 -4.53 21.88 6.83
CA LEU A 196 -4.92 20.57 7.34
C LEU A 196 -6.01 20.68 8.40
N LYS A 197 -5.89 21.63 9.34
CA LYS A 197 -6.90 21.89 10.37
C LYS A 197 -8.22 22.35 9.76
N SER A 198 -8.17 23.30 8.82
CA SER A 198 -9.36 23.73 8.07
C SER A 198 -10.00 22.58 7.32
N SER A 199 -9.20 21.71 6.68
CA SER A 199 -9.71 20.54 5.96
C SER A 199 -10.38 19.52 6.89
N MET A 200 -9.87 19.37 8.12
CA MET A 200 -10.48 18.52 9.13
C MET A 200 -11.79 19.12 9.67
N ASP A 201 -11.79 20.43 9.96
CA ASP A 201 -12.97 21.14 10.46
C ASP A 201 -14.10 21.19 9.41
N ASP A 202 -13.74 21.24 8.12
CA ASP A 202 -14.65 21.12 6.97
C ASP A 202 -15.11 19.66 6.70
N GLY A 203 -14.59 18.68 7.44
CA GLY A 203 -14.90 17.25 7.23
C GLY A 203 -14.29 16.62 5.97
N LYS A 204 -13.33 17.29 5.31
CA LYS A 204 -12.63 16.78 4.11
C LYS A 204 -11.59 15.70 4.45
N ILE A 205 -11.04 15.72 5.65
CA ILE A 205 -10.12 14.70 6.17
C ILE A 205 -10.56 14.27 7.57
N THR A 206 -10.21 13.04 7.97
CA THR A 206 -10.54 12.53 9.30
C THR A 206 -9.59 13.10 10.37
N GLU A 207 -10.00 13.06 11.64
CA GLU A 207 -9.14 13.46 12.77
C GLU A 207 -7.84 12.64 12.82
N ASN A 208 -7.91 11.34 12.48
CA ASN A 208 -6.74 10.47 12.46
C ASN A 208 -5.78 10.80 11.31
N ALA A 209 -6.33 11.13 10.13
CA ALA A 209 -5.57 11.61 8.98
C ALA A 209 -4.85 12.93 9.31
N TYR A 210 -5.54 13.86 9.98
CA TYR A 210 -4.97 15.10 10.48
C TYR A 210 -3.81 14.87 11.47
N LYS A 211 -4.01 14.01 12.49
CA LYS A 211 -2.97 13.70 13.48
C LYS A 211 -1.73 13.07 12.86
N THR A 212 -1.92 12.12 11.94
CA THR A 212 -0.81 11.48 11.22
C THR A 212 -0.01 12.48 10.39
N ALA A 213 -0.70 13.36 9.64
CA ALA A 213 -0.04 14.37 8.83
C ALA A 213 0.73 15.40 9.67
N LEU A 214 0.20 15.79 10.84
CA LEU A 214 0.92 16.65 11.78
C LEU A 214 2.18 15.98 12.34
N ASP A 215 2.10 14.71 12.72
CA ASP A 215 3.25 13.98 13.23
C ASP A 215 4.37 13.94 12.18
N GLN A 216 4.04 13.70 10.91
CA GLN A 216 5.01 13.75 9.82
C GLN A 216 5.63 15.14 9.62
N LEU A 217 4.83 16.21 9.70
CA LEU A 217 5.34 17.58 9.60
C LEU A 217 6.32 17.93 10.73
N HIS A 218 6.09 17.42 11.95
CA HIS A 218 6.98 17.63 13.09
C HIS A 218 8.32 16.88 12.96
N ARG A 219 8.42 15.89 12.07
CA ARG A 219 9.67 15.16 11.79
C ARG A 219 10.62 15.94 10.87
N LEU A 220 10.16 17.03 10.25
CA LEU A 220 11.05 17.94 9.52
C LEU A 220 12.03 18.57 10.51
N LYS A 221 13.32 18.55 10.16
CA LYS A 221 14.29 19.37 10.89
C LYS A 221 13.83 20.83 10.81
N PRO A 222 13.88 21.60 11.92
CA PRO A 222 13.53 23.00 11.87
C PRO A 222 14.41 23.66 10.80
N SER A 223 13.79 24.01 9.66
CA SER A 223 14.42 24.88 8.69
C SER A 223 14.68 26.17 9.44
N VAL A 224 15.95 26.47 9.67
CA VAL A 224 16.42 27.66 10.39
C VAL A 224 15.60 28.86 9.91
N ASP A 225 14.78 29.41 10.79
CA ASP A 225 14.21 30.73 10.61
C ASP A 225 15.40 31.70 10.53
N PHE A 226 15.84 32.02 9.31
CA PHE A 226 16.64 33.21 9.10
C PHE A 226 15.68 34.39 8.97
N GLN A 227 15.81 35.27 9.95
CA GLN A 227 15.15 36.56 10.15
C GLN A 227 14.98 37.38 8.87
#